data_AF-A0A6G8AV20-F1
#
_entry.id   AF-A0A6G8AV20-F1
#
_cell.length_a   1.000
_cell.length_b   1.000
_cell.length_c   1.000
_cell.angle_alpha   90.00
_cell.angle_beta   90.00
_cell.angle_gamma   90.00
#
_symmetry.space_group_name_H-M   'P 1'
#
loop_
_entity.id
_entity.type
_entity.pdbx_description
1 polymer ?
#
loop_
_entity_poly.entity_id
_entity_poly.type
_entity_poly.pdbx_seq_one_letter_code
_entity_poly.pdbx_strand_id
1 'polypeptide(L)'
;MRDSLITILNFLGGWIIYTFSTYQGAMEIAEQKSIIHKIKDVSKSYKDVSPLYWFFPPLKIHLETKRFKAIFKEFSSQNDDFEEVFTISNKATAWFYVGIGSLLNCVGTTDALLDFLNIELNDFLFALLFMVLMILCLVSIFYRMSDKARNKLFKRYTDK
;
A
#
# COMPACT_ATOMS: atom_id res chain seq x y z
N MET A 1 22.55 -27.36 -1.06
CA MET A 1 23.12 -26.13 -1.67
C MET A 1 22.11 -25.45 -2.59
N ARG A 2 21.54 -26.17 -3.58
CA ARG A 2 20.48 -25.63 -4.46
C ARG A 2 19.23 -25.19 -3.69
N ASP A 3 18.73 -26.05 -2.80
CA ASP A 3 17.47 -25.80 -2.10
C ASP A 3 17.59 -24.60 -1.13
N SER A 4 18.75 -24.46 -0.47
CA SER A 4 19.09 -23.30 0.36
C SER A 4 19.04 -21.98 -0.41
N LEU A 5 19.59 -21.95 -1.62
CA LEU A 5 19.60 -20.77 -2.47
C LEU A 5 18.18 -20.44 -2.97
N ILE A 6 17.38 -21.46 -3.30
CA ILE A 6 15.98 -21.28 -3.70
C ILE A 6 15.15 -20.66 -2.56
N THR A 7 15.30 -21.15 -1.32
CA THR A 7 14.57 -20.58 -0.16
C THR A 7 14.89 -19.11 0.05
N ILE A 8 16.17 -18.74 0.00
CA ILE A 8 16.61 -17.35 0.15
C ILE A 8 16.05 -16.49 -1.00
N LEU A 9 16.14 -16.97 -2.25
CA LEU A 9 15.60 -16.23 -3.40
C LEU A 9 14.07 -16.11 -3.36
N ASN A 10 13.35 -17.11 -2.87
CA ASN A 10 11.90 -17.06 -2.71
C ASN A 10 11.49 -16.03 -1.65
N PHE A 11 12.19 -16.00 -0.51
CA PHE A 11 12.00 -14.96 0.50
C PHE A 11 12.23 -13.56 -0.09
N LEU A 12 13.42 -13.33 -0.68
CA LEU A 12 13.76 -12.03 -1.27
C LEU A 12 12.78 -11.65 -2.38
N GLY A 13 12.45 -12.57 -3.27
CA GLY A 13 11.52 -12.38 -4.39
C GLY A 13 10.12 -12.01 -3.91
N GLY A 14 9.60 -12.71 -2.89
CA GLY A 14 8.30 -12.40 -2.30
C GLY A 14 8.23 -10.97 -1.76
N TRP A 15 9.21 -10.59 -0.93
CA TRP A 15 9.25 -9.25 -0.33
C TRP A 15 9.52 -8.14 -1.35
N ILE A 16 10.32 -8.40 -2.39
CA ILE A 16 10.51 -7.46 -3.51
C ILE A 16 9.19 -7.26 -4.26
N ILE A 17 8.49 -8.34 -4.62
CA ILE A 17 7.21 -8.25 -5.34
C ILE A 17 6.19 -7.48 -4.50
N TYR A 18 6.07 -7.78 -3.21
CA TYR A 18 5.18 -7.04 -2.30
C TYR A 18 5.52 -5.55 -2.26
N THR A 19 6.79 -5.23 -2.04
CA THR A 19 7.24 -3.83 -1.91
C THR A 19 6.98 -3.05 -3.20
N PHE A 20 7.36 -3.59 -4.35
CA PHE A 20 7.28 -2.86 -5.62
C PHE A 20 5.87 -2.83 -6.20
N SER A 21 5.05 -3.86 -6.01
CA SER A 21 3.62 -3.79 -6.40
C SER A 21 2.85 -2.74 -5.59
N THR A 22 3.11 -2.68 -4.28
CA THR A 22 2.53 -1.63 -3.41
C THR A 22 3.04 -0.25 -3.80
N TYR A 23 4.32 -0.12 -4.12
CA TYR A 23 4.91 1.12 -4.62
C TYR A 23 4.28 1.56 -5.95
N GLN A 24 4.09 0.64 -6.90
CA GLN A 24 3.45 0.93 -8.19
C GLN A 24 2.02 1.42 -8.01
N GLY A 25 1.22 0.75 -7.18
CA GLY A 25 -0.13 1.21 -6.86
C GLY A 25 -0.15 2.61 -6.26
N ALA A 26 0.78 2.91 -5.36
CA ALA A 26 0.88 4.23 -4.77
C ALA A 26 1.34 5.31 -5.78
N MET A 27 2.24 4.96 -6.70
CA MET A 27 2.67 5.86 -7.78
C MET A 27 1.53 6.19 -8.74
N GLU A 28 0.81 5.18 -9.24
CA GLU A 28 -0.28 5.39 -10.21
C GLU A 28 -1.41 6.25 -9.62
N ILE A 29 -1.69 6.10 -8.33
CA ILE A 29 -2.61 6.98 -7.61
C ILE A 29 -2.01 8.39 -7.54
N ALA A 30 -0.74 8.53 -7.13
CA ALA A 30 -0.08 9.82 -6.98
C ALA A 30 0.12 10.61 -8.28
N GLU A 31 0.07 9.96 -9.45
CA GLU A 31 0.07 10.62 -10.76
C GLU A 31 -1.21 11.44 -11.00
N GLN A 32 -2.32 11.02 -10.39
CA GLN A 32 -3.64 11.62 -10.56
C GLN A 32 -3.87 12.77 -9.55
N LYS A 33 -2.93 13.72 -9.50
CA LYS A 33 -2.91 14.77 -8.45
C LYS A 33 -4.11 15.71 -8.51
N SER A 34 -4.52 16.11 -9.72
CA SER A 34 -5.62 17.06 -9.94
C SER A 34 -6.92 16.56 -9.32
N ILE A 35 -7.33 15.35 -9.71
CA ILE A 35 -8.56 14.74 -9.25
C ILE A 35 -8.50 14.36 -7.77
N ILE A 36 -7.35 13.89 -7.26
CA ILE A 36 -7.17 13.66 -5.82
C ILE A 36 -7.35 14.97 -5.03
N HIS A 37 -6.84 16.10 -5.54
CA HIS A 37 -7.02 17.39 -4.88
C HIS A 37 -8.49 17.82 -4.87
N LYS A 38 -9.19 17.66 -6.01
CA LYS A 38 -10.62 17.95 -6.10
C LYS A 38 -11.44 17.09 -5.12
N ILE A 39 -11.20 15.77 -5.08
CA ILE A 39 -11.85 14.86 -4.12
C ILE A 39 -11.56 15.28 -2.69
N LYS A 40 -10.30 15.65 -2.39
CA LYS A 40 -9.91 16.13 -1.06
C LYS A 40 -10.67 17.39 -0.67
N ASP A 41 -10.85 18.34 -1.58
CA ASP A 41 -11.59 19.57 -1.32
C ASP A 41 -13.07 19.32 -1.07
N VAL A 42 -13.72 18.47 -1.88
CA VAL A 42 -15.11 18.05 -1.63
C VAL A 42 -15.21 17.28 -0.31
N SER A 43 -14.24 16.41 0.00
CA SER A 43 -14.29 15.60 1.22
C SER A 43 -14.27 16.41 2.52
N LYS A 44 -13.82 17.67 2.50
CA LYS A 44 -13.80 18.57 3.67
C LYS A 44 -15.19 18.96 4.15
N SER A 45 -16.21 18.90 3.29
CA SER A 45 -17.61 19.15 3.68
C SER A 45 -18.23 17.96 4.42
N TYR A 46 -17.56 16.80 4.42
CA TYR A 46 -18.02 15.57 5.06
C TYR A 46 -17.22 15.28 6.33
N LYS A 47 -17.94 14.95 7.42
CA LYS A 47 -17.33 14.55 8.69
C LYS A 47 -16.50 13.27 8.52
N ASP A 48 -15.25 13.32 8.99
CA ASP A 48 -14.36 12.14 9.03
C ASP A 48 -14.94 11.03 9.92
N VAL A 49 -14.76 9.78 9.49
CA VAL A 49 -15.09 8.60 10.30
C VAL A 49 -14.03 8.49 11.40
N SER A 50 -14.49 8.42 12.66
CA SER A 50 -13.58 8.35 13.80
C SER A 50 -12.62 7.14 13.69
N PRO A 51 -11.32 7.32 13.94
CA PRO A 51 -10.37 6.21 14.01
C PRO A 51 -10.76 5.13 15.04
N LEU A 52 -11.56 5.49 16.06
CA LEU A 52 -12.04 4.56 17.08
C LEU A 52 -12.87 3.41 16.51
N TYR A 53 -13.47 3.57 15.32
CA TYR A 53 -14.18 2.45 14.68
C TYR A 53 -13.26 1.30 14.25
N TRP A 54 -11.93 1.44 14.35
CA TRP A 54 -11.02 0.31 14.13
C TRP A 54 -11.18 -0.84 15.12
N PHE A 55 -11.78 -0.61 16.31
CA PHE A 55 -12.15 -1.69 17.21
C PHE A 55 -13.18 -2.65 16.59
N PHE A 56 -13.91 -2.21 15.57
CA PHE A 56 -14.82 -3.05 14.79
C PHE A 56 -14.65 -2.77 13.28
N PRO A 57 -13.65 -3.40 12.63
CA PRO A 57 -13.30 -3.14 11.24
C PRO A 57 -14.48 -3.14 10.25
N PRO A 58 -15.45 -4.08 10.33
CA PRO A 58 -16.59 -4.08 9.40
C PRO A 58 -17.42 -2.80 9.47
N LEU A 59 -17.61 -2.23 10.67
CA LEU A 59 -18.37 -0.99 10.86
C LEU A 59 -17.59 0.20 10.29
N LYS A 60 -16.28 0.26 10.52
CA LYS A 60 -15.45 1.33 9.95
C LYS A 60 -15.52 1.31 8.42
N ILE A 61 -15.35 0.15 7.81
CA ILE A 61 -15.44 -0.03 6.35
C ILE A 61 -16.81 0.41 5.84
N HIS A 62 -17.89 0.01 6.52
CA HIS A 62 -19.24 0.41 6.16
C HIS A 62 -19.45 1.94 6.21
N LEU A 63 -19.00 2.59 7.29
CA LEU A 63 -19.13 4.04 7.47
C LEU A 63 -18.32 4.82 6.43
N GLU A 64 -17.08 4.40 6.15
CA GLU A 64 -16.24 5.01 5.12
C GLU A 64 -16.84 4.81 3.72
N THR A 65 -17.39 3.62 3.43
CA THR A 65 -18.08 3.36 2.16
C THR A 65 -19.28 4.27 1.98
N LYS A 66 -20.05 4.50 3.05
CA LYS A 66 -21.20 5.42 3.02
C LYS A 66 -20.76 6.86 2.78
N ARG A 67 -19.69 7.31 3.44
CA ARG A 67 -19.09 8.63 3.23
C ARG A 67 -18.59 8.79 1.79
N PHE A 68 -17.84 7.82 1.29
CA PHE A 68 -17.30 7.81 -0.07
C PHE A 68 -18.41 7.93 -1.12
N LYS A 69 -19.51 7.16 -0.96
CA LYS A 69 -20.68 7.27 -1.85
C LYS A 69 -21.31 8.67 -1.85
N ALA A 70 -21.35 9.34 -0.70
CA ALA A 70 -21.91 10.69 -0.61
C ALA A 70 -21.01 11.73 -1.30
N ILE A 71 -19.71 11.70 -1.02
CA ILE A 71 -18.70 12.52 -1.71
C ILE A 71 -18.77 12.30 -3.22
N PHE A 72 -18.83 11.04 -3.64
CA PHE A 72 -18.84 10.67 -5.05
C PHE A 72 -20.11 11.12 -5.76
N LYS A 73 -21.26 11.09 -5.08
CA LYS A 73 -22.53 11.59 -5.64
C LYS A 73 -22.48 13.09 -5.92
N GLU A 74 -21.85 13.86 -5.03
CA GLU A 74 -21.65 15.31 -5.21
C GLU A 74 -20.61 15.59 -6.31
N PHE A 75 -19.60 14.72 -6.43
CA PHE A 75 -18.54 14.84 -7.43
C PHE A 75 -19.01 14.48 -8.85
N SER A 76 -19.86 13.46 -8.99
CA SER A 76 -20.29 12.88 -10.28
C SER A 76 -21.24 13.75 -11.11
N SER A 77 -21.52 15.00 -10.70
CA SER A 77 -22.32 15.93 -11.52
C SER A 77 -21.60 16.43 -12.78
N GLN A 78 -20.30 16.15 -12.94
CA GLN A 78 -19.49 16.42 -14.13
C GLN A 78 -18.97 15.10 -14.72
N ASN A 79 -19.35 14.76 -15.97
CA ASN A 79 -19.07 13.45 -16.59
C ASN A 79 -17.57 13.14 -16.72
N ASP A 80 -16.73 14.13 -17.01
CA ASP A 80 -15.28 13.91 -17.21
C ASP A 80 -14.58 13.51 -15.90
N ASP A 81 -15.05 14.04 -14.77
CA ASP A 81 -14.52 13.76 -13.44
C ASP A 81 -14.87 12.33 -12.96
N PHE A 82 -15.97 11.74 -13.46
CA PHE A 82 -16.37 10.37 -13.13
C PHE A 82 -15.39 9.33 -13.70
N GLU A 83 -14.99 9.47 -14.95
CA GLU A 83 -14.13 8.49 -15.64
C GLU A 83 -12.71 8.45 -15.03
N GLU A 84 -12.17 9.61 -14.65
CA GLU A 84 -10.90 9.70 -13.94
C GLU A 84 -10.95 8.99 -12.58
N VAL A 85 -12.01 9.22 -11.80
CA VAL A 85 -12.16 8.56 -10.49
C VAL A 85 -12.40 7.07 -10.65
N PHE A 86 -13.19 6.64 -11.64
CA PHE A 86 -13.40 5.24 -11.94
C PHE A 86 -12.07 4.55 -12.28
N THR A 87 -11.25 5.18 -13.13
CA THR A 87 -9.91 4.69 -13.48
C THR A 87 -9.00 4.56 -12.26
N ILE A 88 -8.98 5.56 -11.38
CA ILE A 88 -8.19 5.52 -10.14
C ILE A 88 -8.66 4.41 -9.21
N SER A 89 -9.98 4.27 -9.05
CA SER A 89 -10.57 3.23 -8.22
C SER A 89 -10.18 1.84 -8.71
N ASN A 90 -10.22 1.61 -10.04
CA ASN A 90 -9.82 0.34 -10.63
C ASN A 90 -8.33 0.06 -10.44
N LYS A 91 -7.46 1.04 -10.67
CA LYS A 91 -6.01 0.92 -10.43
C LYS A 91 -5.69 0.63 -8.97
N ALA A 92 -6.28 1.41 -8.05
CA ALA A 92 -6.12 1.23 -6.62
C ALA A 92 -6.58 -0.16 -6.18
N THR A 93 -7.73 -0.62 -6.68
CA THR A 93 -8.28 -1.95 -6.35
C THR A 93 -7.39 -3.07 -6.88
N ALA A 94 -6.94 -2.97 -8.14
CA ALA A 94 -6.05 -3.97 -8.73
C ALA A 94 -4.75 -4.10 -7.93
N TRP A 95 -4.07 -2.99 -7.67
CA TRP A 95 -2.81 -3.00 -6.92
C TRP A 95 -3.00 -3.37 -5.45
N PHE A 96 -4.14 -3.03 -4.84
CA PHE A 96 -4.48 -3.48 -3.49
C PHE A 96 -4.54 -5.01 -3.39
N TYR A 97 -5.23 -5.67 -4.32
CA TYR A 97 -5.31 -7.14 -4.33
C TYR A 97 -3.97 -7.81 -4.66
N VAL A 98 -3.19 -7.23 -5.58
CA VAL A 98 -1.82 -7.72 -5.85
C VAL A 98 -0.92 -7.57 -4.60
N GLY A 99 -1.03 -6.45 -3.90
CA GLY A 99 -0.33 -6.20 -2.64
C GLY A 99 -0.72 -7.18 -1.54
N ILE A 100 -2.02 -7.45 -1.36
CA ILE A 100 -2.48 -8.45 -0.39
C ILE A 100 -2.01 -9.86 -0.76
N GLY A 101 -2.16 -10.26 -2.02
CA GLY A 101 -1.74 -11.59 -2.48
C GLY A 101 -0.25 -11.82 -2.28
N SER A 102 0.57 -10.81 -2.61
CA SER A 102 2.02 -10.87 -2.38
C SER A 102 2.39 -10.84 -0.90
N LEU A 103 1.67 -10.09 -0.05
CA LEU A 103 1.88 -10.10 1.40
C LEU A 103 1.58 -11.47 2.02
N LEU A 104 0.47 -12.11 1.61
CA LEU A 104 0.13 -13.46 2.06
C LEU A 104 1.20 -14.47 1.61
N ASN A 105 1.72 -14.34 0.39
CA ASN A 105 2.84 -15.15 -0.07
C ASN A 105 4.11 -14.93 0.79
N CYS A 106 4.37 -13.70 1.24
CA CYS A 106 5.50 -13.39 2.12
C CYS A 106 5.43 -14.11 3.47
N VAL A 107 4.23 -14.44 3.98
CA VAL A 107 4.09 -15.24 5.21
C VAL A 107 4.77 -16.58 5.02
N GLY A 108 4.38 -17.33 3.97
CA GLY A 108 4.93 -18.65 3.69
C GLY A 108 6.42 -18.63 3.33
N THR A 109 6.90 -17.61 2.60
CA THR A 109 8.34 -17.53 2.27
C THR A 109 9.20 -17.12 3.46
N THR A 110 8.63 -16.40 4.44
CA THR A 110 9.32 -16.05 5.70
C THR A 110 9.41 -17.27 6.61
N ASP A 111 8.32 -18.01 6.76
CA ASP A 111 8.27 -19.26 7.52
C ASP A 111 9.29 -20.28 6.99
N ALA A 112 9.29 -20.54 5.67
CA ALA A 112 10.25 -21.43 5.04
C ALA A 112 11.73 -20.99 5.21
N LEU A 113 11.99 -19.69 5.32
CA LEU A 113 13.33 -19.18 5.58
C LEU A 113 13.76 -19.44 7.03
N LEU A 114 12.84 -19.27 7.99
CA LEU A 114 13.11 -19.53 9.41
C LEU A 114 13.36 -21.02 9.65
N ASP A 115 12.56 -21.89 9.04
CA ASP A 115 12.76 -23.35 9.04
C ASP A 115 14.14 -23.71 8.50
N PHE A 116 14.54 -23.13 7.37
CA PHE A 116 15.86 -23.36 6.78
C PHE A 116 17.01 -22.92 7.70
N LEU A 117 16.82 -21.84 8.47
CA LEU A 117 17.77 -21.35 9.46
C LEU A 117 17.72 -22.11 10.80
N ASN A 118 16.79 -23.06 10.97
CA ASN A 118 16.46 -23.72 12.23
C ASN A 118 16.14 -22.72 13.36
N ILE A 119 15.43 -21.64 13.03
CA ILE A 119 14.98 -20.63 14.00
C ILE A 119 13.51 -20.92 14.33
N GLU A 120 13.26 -21.43 15.53
CA GLU A 120 11.91 -21.60 16.04
C GLU A 120 11.44 -20.31 16.72
N LEU A 121 10.36 -19.72 16.19
CA LEU A 121 9.67 -18.59 16.80
C LEU A 121 8.27 -19.04 17.24
N ASN A 122 7.80 -18.56 18.38
CA ASN A 122 6.37 -18.69 18.67
C ASN A 122 5.55 -17.74 17.78
N ASP A 123 4.25 -17.99 17.68
CA ASP A 123 3.32 -17.22 16.83
C ASP A 123 3.36 -15.70 17.05
N PHE A 124 3.54 -15.25 18.30
CA PHE A 124 3.66 -13.84 18.64
C PHE A 124 4.95 -13.22 18.12
N LEU A 125 6.09 -13.90 18.29
CA LEU A 125 7.38 -13.42 17.77
C LEU A 125 7.41 -13.44 16.23
N PHE A 126 6.82 -14.46 15.62
CA PHE A 126 6.65 -14.52 14.17
C PHE A 126 5.80 -13.35 13.66
N ALA A 127 4.65 -13.10 14.28
CA ALA A 127 3.79 -11.97 13.93
C ALA A 127 4.51 -10.62 14.11
N LEU A 128 5.31 -10.46 15.17
CA LEU A 128 6.11 -9.26 15.40
C LEU A 128 7.18 -9.06 14.30
N LEU A 129 7.94 -10.11 13.97
CA LEU A 129 8.92 -10.08 12.89
C LEU A 129 8.27 -9.70 11.57
N PHE A 130 7.14 -10.33 11.24
CA PHE A 130 6.41 -10.07 10.01
C PHE A 130 5.91 -8.62 9.94
N MET A 131 5.37 -8.09 11.04
CA MET A 131 4.99 -6.68 11.15
C MET A 131 6.19 -5.75 10.94
N VAL A 132 7.36 -6.06 11.51
CA VAL A 132 8.58 -5.27 11.32
C VAL A 132 9.00 -5.25 9.85
N LEU A 133 9.05 -6.41 9.18
CA LEU A 133 9.38 -6.49 7.76
C LEU A 133 8.40 -5.68 6.90
N MET A 134 7.10 -5.82 7.17
CA MET A 134 6.06 -5.03 6.49
C MET A 134 6.25 -3.53 6.70
N ILE A 135 6.53 -3.08 7.92
CA ILE A 135 6.79 -1.67 8.24
C ILE A 135 8.03 -1.16 7.49
N LEU A 136 9.11 -1.94 7.45
CA LEU A 136 10.33 -1.57 6.71
C LEU A 136 10.05 -1.38 5.21
N CYS A 137 9.25 -2.27 4.61
CA CYS A 137 8.79 -2.13 3.22
C CYS A 137 7.99 -0.84 3.04
N LEU A 138 7.00 -0.57 3.89
CA LEU A 138 6.18 0.65 3.81
C LEU A 138 7.01 1.92 4.00
N VAL A 139 7.94 1.94 4.96
CA VAL A 139 8.88 3.06 5.16
C VAL A 139 9.72 3.30 3.91
N SER A 140 10.20 2.24 3.26
CA SER A 140 10.96 2.36 2.01
C SER A 140 10.14 2.98 0.87
N ILE A 141 8.84 2.62 0.79
CA ILE A 141 7.88 3.15 -0.18
C ILE A 141 7.63 4.63 0.10
N PHE A 142 7.29 4.99 1.34
CA PHE A 142 7.07 6.39 1.72
C PHE A 142 8.30 7.26 1.50
N TYR A 143 9.49 6.74 1.81
CA TYR A 143 10.74 7.44 1.53
C TYR A 143 10.91 7.72 0.03
N ARG A 144 10.66 6.73 -0.84
CA ARG A 144 10.76 6.87 -2.30
C ARG A 144 9.73 7.86 -2.87
N MET A 145 8.52 7.89 -2.32
CA MET A 145 7.47 8.83 -2.73
C MET A 145 7.65 10.24 -2.17
N SER A 146 8.50 10.42 -1.15
CA SER A 146 8.67 11.71 -0.49
C SER A 146 9.39 12.74 -1.36
N ASP A 147 9.10 14.02 -1.13
CA ASP A 147 9.82 15.14 -1.75
C ASP A 147 11.32 15.11 -1.44
N LYS A 148 11.76 14.47 -0.34
CA LYS A 148 13.18 14.30 -0.01
C LYS A 148 13.91 13.45 -1.05
N ALA A 149 13.30 12.36 -1.53
CA ALA A 149 13.87 11.53 -2.58
C ALA A 149 13.93 12.30 -3.92
N ARG A 150 12.87 13.04 -4.25
CA ARG A 150 12.84 13.92 -5.43
C ARG A 150 13.93 15.00 -5.38
N ASN A 151 14.06 15.70 -4.26
CA ASN A 151 15.03 16.78 -4.10
C ASN A 151 16.48 16.25 -4.10
N LYS A 152 16.71 15.06 -3.54
CA LYS A 152 18.02 14.39 -3.62
C LYS A 152 18.39 14.02 -5.06
N LEU A 153 17.42 13.54 -5.85
CA LEU A 153 17.61 13.29 -7.28
C LEU A 153 17.88 14.59 -8.02
N PHE A 154 17.06 15.63 -7.81
CA PHE A 154 17.24 16.93 -8.44
C PHE A 154 18.66 17.46 -8.19
N LYS A 155 19.09 17.59 -6.93
CA LYS A 155 20.47 18.01 -6.57
C LYS A 155 21.55 17.21 -7.30
N ARG A 156 21.41 15.88 -7.37
CA ARG A 156 22.39 15.01 -8.07
C ARG A 156 22.54 15.34 -9.57
N TYR A 157 21.51 15.89 -10.21
CA TYR A 157 21.52 16.23 -11.63
C TYR A 157 21.64 17.74 -11.91
N THR A 158 21.48 18.60 -10.90
CA THR A 158 21.66 20.07 -11.03
C THR A 158 23.02 20.55 -10.52
N ASP A 159 23.68 19.81 -9.62
CA ASP A 159 25.03 20.11 -9.10
C ASP A 159 26.15 19.57 -10.04
N LYS A 160 25.88 19.45 -11.34
CA LYS A 160 26.84 19.14 -12.41
C LYS A 160 26.98 20.33 -13.34
#